data_AF-A0A958UAP7-F1
#
_entry.id   AF-A0A958UAP7-F1
#
_cell.length_a   1.000
_cell.length_b   1.000
_cell.length_c   1.000
_cell.angle_alpha   90.00
_cell.angle_beta   90.00
_cell.angle_gamma   90.00
#
_symmetry.space_group_name_H-M   'P 1'
#
loop_
_entity.id
_entity.type
_entity.pdbx_description
1 polymer ?
#
loop_
_entity_poly.entity_id
_entity_poly.type
_entity_poly.pdbx_seq_one_letter_code
_entity_poly.pdbx_strand_id
1 'polypeptide(L)' 'MSKNLTKRSEDYSKWYNELVVKADLAENSGVRGSMVIKPYGFAIWEKMQAELDRMFKETGHQNAYFPLFIPKSYFSKEAS' A
#
# COMPACT_ATOMS: atom_id res chain seq x y z
N MET A 1 -22.86 7.03 13.14
CA MET A 1 -22.06 7.88 12.23
C MET A 1 -21.05 8.64 13.08
N SER A 2 -19.76 8.35 12.94
CA SER A 2 -18.70 9.04 13.70
C SER A 2 -18.84 10.54 13.53
N LYS A 3 -19.16 11.27 14.60
CA LYS A 3 -19.63 12.67 14.57
C LYS A 3 -18.66 13.70 13.97
N ASN A 4 -17.46 13.30 13.53
CA ASN A 4 -16.37 14.21 13.15
C ASN A 4 -15.64 13.82 11.85
N LEU A 5 -16.22 13.06 10.92
CA LEU A 5 -15.55 12.77 9.63
C LEU A 5 -16.04 13.76 8.55
N THR A 6 -15.11 14.36 7.82
CA THR A 6 -15.43 15.19 6.65
C THR A 6 -16.31 14.42 5.67
N LYS A 7 -17.32 15.04 5.03
CA LYS A 7 -18.16 14.33 4.06
C LYS A 7 -17.36 14.05 2.79
N ARG A 8 -17.41 12.80 2.30
CA ARG A 8 -16.74 12.37 1.07
C ARG A 8 -17.06 13.26 -0.15
N SER A 9 -18.30 13.75 -0.25
CA SER A 9 -18.76 14.61 -1.35
C SER A 9 -18.31 16.07 -1.26
N GLU A 10 -17.83 16.50 -0.10
CA GLU A 10 -17.42 17.88 0.16
C GLU A 10 -15.91 18.05 -0.05
N ASP A 11 -15.12 17.15 0.54
CA ASP A 11 -13.67 17.10 0.37
C ASP A 11 -13.20 15.65 0.49
N TYR A 12 -13.01 15.02 -0.68
CA TYR A 12 -12.60 13.62 -0.76
C TYR A 12 -11.20 13.39 -0.19
N SER A 13 -10.26 14.30 -0.46
CA SER A 13 -8.87 14.18 -0.03
C SER A 13 -8.77 14.20 1.49
N LYS A 14 -9.45 15.15 2.13
CA LYS A 14 -9.50 15.23 3.59
C LYS A 14 -10.26 14.06 4.21
N TRP A 15 -11.40 13.68 3.63
CA TRP A 15 -12.16 12.50 4.07
C TRP A 15 -11.30 11.23 4.06
N TYR A 16 -10.55 10.99 2.98
CA TYR A 16 -9.70 9.81 2.84
C TYR A 16 -8.59 9.79 3.90
N ASN A 17 -7.85 10.89 4.05
CA ASN A 17 -6.78 10.98 5.04
C ASN A 17 -7.31 10.83 6.48
N GLU A 18 -8.44 11.47 6.80
CA GLU A 18 -9.07 11.30 8.11
C GLU A 18 -9.53 9.86 8.35
N LEU A 19 -10.06 9.19 7.33
CA LEU A 19 -10.49 7.80 7.43
C LEU A 19 -9.32 6.87 7.70
N VAL A 20 -8.22 7.00 6.95
CA VAL A 20 -7.00 6.19 7.13
C VAL A 20 -6.47 6.29 8.55
N VAL A 21 -6.40 7.52 9.10
CA VAL A 21 -5.91 7.77 10.46
C VAL A 21 -6.92 7.30 11.51
N LYS A 22 -8.20 7.67 11.39
CA LYS A 22 -9.23 7.35 12.39
C LYS A 22 -9.57 5.85 12.45
N ALA A 23 -9.41 5.14 11.35
CA ALA A 23 -9.57 3.70 11.29
C ALA A 23 -8.31 2.94 11.73
N ASP A 24 -7.25 3.64 12.14
CA ASP A 24 -5.99 3.04 12.60
C ASP A 24 -5.29 2.17 11.53
N LEU A 25 -5.39 2.57 10.26
CA LEU A 25 -4.82 1.82 9.13
C LEU A 25 -3.34 2.16 8.90
N ALA A 26 -3.00 3.45 8.93
CA ALA A 26 -1.64 3.93 8.73
C ALA A 26 -1.44 5.31 9.35
N GLU A 27 -0.18 5.66 9.60
CA GLU A 27 0.24 6.98 10.09
C GLU A 27 1.48 7.48 9.34
N ASN A 28 1.73 8.78 9.36
CA ASN A 28 2.91 9.36 8.72
C ASN A 28 4.19 8.89 9.44
N SER A 29 5.20 8.53 8.66
CA SER A 29 6.53 8.21 9.20
C SER A 29 7.38 9.48 9.36
N GLY A 30 8.57 9.33 9.99
CA GLY A 30 9.57 10.39 10.03
C GLY A 30 10.24 10.70 8.68
N VAL A 31 10.00 9.88 7.64
CA VAL A 31 10.53 10.08 6.29
C VAL A 31 9.44 10.66 5.39
N ARG A 32 9.76 11.78 4.71
CA ARG A 32 8.82 12.45 3.81
C ARG A 32 8.34 11.49 2.72
N GLY A 33 7.02 11.44 2.53
CA GLY A 33 6.39 10.58 1.53
C GLY A 33 6.29 9.11 1.93
N SER A 34 6.64 8.76 3.17
CA SER A 34 6.54 7.40 3.71
C SER A 34 5.54 7.33 4.86
N MET A 35 4.89 6.18 5.02
CA MET A 35 3.91 5.90 6.06
C MET A 35 4.29 4.64 6.83
N VAL A 36 3.91 4.56 8.10
CA VAL A 36 3.89 3.33 8.88
C VAL A 36 2.51 2.71 8.72
N ILE A 37 2.44 1.53 8.10
CA ILE A 37 1.20 0.77 7.99
C ILE A 37 0.99 0.04 9.32
N LYS A 38 -0.13 0.31 9.98
CA LYS A 38 -0.47 -0.24 11.29
C LYS A 38 -1.02 -1.66 11.16
N PRO A 39 -1.11 -2.45 12.25
CA PRO A 39 -1.55 -3.85 12.18
C PRO A 39 -2.87 -4.06 11.45
N TYR A 40 -3.86 -3.18 11.64
CA TYR A 40 -5.14 -3.31 10.96
C TYR A 40 -5.03 -3.07 9.44
N GLY A 41 -4.27 -2.06 9.00
CA GLY A 41 -3.99 -1.83 7.59
C GLY A 41 -3.15 -2.94 6.96
N PHE A 42 -2.17 -3.47 7.71
CA PHE A 42 -1.30 -4.53 7.23
C PHE A 42 -2.04 -5.86 7.08
N ALA A 43 -2.97 -6.17 7.99
CA ALA A 43 -3.81 -7.37 7.88
C ALA A 43 -4.70 -7.38 6.63
N ILE A 44 -5.15 -6.21 6.15
CA ILE A 44 -5.87 -6.09 4.88
C ILE A 44 -4.94 -6.46 3.72
N TRP A 45 -3.72 -5.91 3.73
CA TRP A 45 -2.70 -6.22 2.73
C TRP A 45 -2.34 -7.71 2.70
N GLU A 46 -2.12 -8.34 3.86
CA GLU A 46 -1.81 -9.77 3.96
C GLU A 46 -2.90 -10.64 3.35
N LYS A 47 -4.18 -10.29 3.54
CA LYS A 47 -5.31 -11.00 2.93
C LYS A 47 -5.33 -10.86 1.42
N MET A 48 -5.07 -9.65 0.91
CA MET A 48 -4.97 -9.42 -0.54
C MET A 48 -3.81 -10.19 -1.16
N GLN A 49 -2.63 -10.13 -0.52
CA GLN A 49 -1.44 -10.85 -0.97
C GLN A 49 -1.69 -12.35 -1.01
N ALA A 50 -2.29 -12.92 0.05
CA ALA A 50 -2.56 -14.36 0.14
C ALA A 50 -3.51 -14.84 -0.98
N GLU A 51 -4.55 -14.07 -1.28
CA GLU A 51 -5.50 -14.43 -2.33
C GLU A 51 -4.87 -14.35 -3.73
N LEU A 52 -4.10 -13.29 -4.00
CA LEU A 52 -3.38 -13.16 -5.27
C LEU A 52 -2.31 -14.25 -5.44
N ASP A 53 -1.55 -14.54 -4.39
CA ASP A 53 -0.54 -15.61 -4.39
C ASP A 53 -1.17 -16.99 -4.67
N ARG A 54 -2.35 -17.27 -4.10
CA ARG A 54 -3.14 -18.46 -4.42
C ARG A 54 -3.47 -18.51 -5.92
N MET A 55 -4.03 -17.44 -6.47
CA MET A 55 -4.41 -17.36 -7.89
C MET A 55 -3.19 -17.49 -8.84
N PHE A 56 -2.04 -16.92 -8.48
CA PHE A 56 -0.81 -17.05 -9.27
C PHE A 56 -0.31 -18.50 -9.29
N LYS A 57 -0.36 -19.19 -8.14
CA LYS A 57 0.03 -20.60 -8.03
C LYS A 57 -0.90 -21.53 -8.83
N GLU A 58 -2.20 -21.23 -8.88
CA GLU A 58 -3.16 -21.98 -9.70
C GLU A 58 -2.84 -21.94 -11.19
N THR A 59 -2.14 -20.90 -11.64
CA THR A 59 -1.74 -20.71 -13.03
C THR A 59 -0.27 -21.09 -13.27
N GLY A 60 0.38 -21.78 -12.32
CA GLY A 60 1.72 -22.34 -12.47
C GLY A 60 2.88 -21.36 -12.19
N HIS A 61 2.60 -20.17 -11.66
CA HIS A 61 3.65 -19.20 -11.32
C HIS A 61 4.40 -19.62 -10.05
N GLN A 62 5.67 -19.19 -9.97
CA GLN A 62 6.53 -19.41 -8.81
C GLN A 62 7.08 -18.09 -8.31
N ASN A 63 7.06 -17.91 -6.99
CA ASN A 63 7.64 -16.73 -6.36
C ASN A 63 9.16 -16.76 -6.44
N ALA A 64 9.77 -15.62 -6.71
CA ALA A 64 11.20 -15.40 -6.65
C ALA A 64 11.47 -14.06 -5.94
N TYR A 65 12.66 -13.93 -5.35
CA TYR A 65 13.09 -12.70 -4.69
C TYR A 65 14.36 -12.17 -5.36
N PHE A 66 14.29 -10.94 -5.83
CA PHE A 66 15.39 -10.26 -6.50
C PHE A 66 15.98 -9.16 -5.61
N PRO A 67 17.25 -8.77 -5.81
CA PRO A 67 17.87 -7.69 -5.05
C PRO A 67 17.14 -6.35 -5.21
N LEU A 68 16.95 -5.62 -4.11
CA LEU A 68 16.34 -4.29 -4.11
C LEU A 68 17.22 -3.23 -4.77
N PHE A 69 18.54 -3.31 -4.58
CA PHE A 69 19.49 -2.36 -5.17
C PHE A 69 19.83 -2.75 -6.60
N ILE A 70 19.35 -1.95 -7.55
CA ILE A 70 19.56 -2.16 -8.98
C ILE A 70 20.59 -1.15 -9.50
N PRO A 71 21.63 -1.56 -10.24
CA PRO A 71 22.58 -0.63 -10.84
C PRO A 71 21.89 0.39 -11.75
N LYS A 72 22.29 1.67 -11.67
CA LYS A 72 21.73 2.74 -12.51
C LYS A 72 21.79 2.41 -14.01
N SER A 73 22.86 1.76 -14.45
CA SER A 73 23.05 1.35 -15.85
C SER A 73 21.98 0.39 -16.35
N TYR A 74 21.27 -0.34 -15.47
CA TYR A 74 20.20 -1.25 -15.87
C TYR A 74 18.90 -0.47 -16.14
N PHE A 75 18.59 0.54 -15.33
CA PHE A 75 17.44 1.43 -15.59
C PHE A 75 17.58 2.19 -16.91
N SER A 76 18.80 2.56 -17.29
CA SER A 76 19.06 3.26 -18.55
C SER A 76 18.86 2.42 -19.81
N LYS A 77 18.67 1.10 -19.70
CA LYS A 77 18.47 0.22 -20.86
C LYS A 77 17.07 0.32 -21.49
N GLU A 78 16.06 0.74 -20.72
CA GLU A 78 14.68 0.93 -21.20
C GLU A 78 14.39 2.39 -21.60
N ALA A 79 15.33 3.31 -21.36
CA ALA A 79 15.20 4.70 -21.76
C ALA A 79 15.29 4.79 -23.30
N SER A 80 14.14 4.92 -23.94
CA SER A 80 13.98 5.29 -25.36
C SER A 80 14.04 6.80 -25.54
#